data_AF-A0A9P7J8D2-F1
#
_entry.id   AF-A0A9P7J8D2-F1
#
_cell.length_a   1.000
_cell.length_b   1.000
_cell.length_c   1.000
_cell.angle_alpha   90.00
_cell.angle_beta   90.00
_cell.angle_gamma   90.00
#
_symmetry.space_group_name_H-M   'P 1'
#
loop_
_entity.id
_entity.type
_entity.pdbx_description
1 polymer ?
#
loop_
_entity_poly.entity_id
_entity_poly.type
_entity_poly.pdbx_seq_one_letter_code
_entity_poly.pdbx_strand_id
1 'polypeptide(L)'
;HLVVEYLDGRALDSCWNSITLFSKLHIAWTLRSYVAQLRCLRRTVPGTLDGSLCTVPLFADYGGGPFISYDDLTTWFNHKLDVSQRMKKAPLDTPPVVFTHQDLCPRNILLGRDGKLYLLDWHRSGFFPAWFEYAAMVSNQHFESLLWDILVPWVSHINSSESFSVTESS
;
A
#
# COMPACT_ATOMS: atom_id res chain seq x y z
N HIS A 1 -14.06 -3.35 21.42
CA HIS A 1 -12.73 -3.30 22.05
C HIS A 1 -11.84 -4.28 21.29
N LEU A 2 -10.78 -3.79 20.64
CA LEU A 2 -9.78 -4.64 20.00
C LEU A 2 -8.78 -5.04 21.08
N VAL A 3 -8.64 -6.34 21.35
CA VAL A 3 -7.57 -6.86 22.19
C VAL A 3 -6.47 -7.29 21.23
N VAL A 4 -5.43 -6.47 21.14
CA VAL A 4 -4.22 -6.80 20.38
C VAL A 4 -3.13 -7.19 21.37
N GLU A 5 -2.32 -8.18 21.02
CA GLU A 5 -1.12 -8.51 21.77
C GLU A 5 -0.18 -7.30 21.76
N TYR A 6 0.36 -6.94 22.93
CA TYR A 6 1.38 -5.91 23.01
C TYR A 6 2.67 -6.45 22.41
N LEU A 7 3.09 -5.88 21.29
CA LEU A 7 4.33 -6.22 20.63
C LEU A 7 5.45 -5.25 21.09
N ASP A 8 6.48 -5.79 21.73
CA ASP A 8 7.66 -5.03 22.16
C ASP A 8 8.60 -4.80 20.96
N GLY A 9 8.67 -3.56 20.50
CA GLY A 9 9.47 -3.16 19.34
C GLY A 9 9.50 -1.64 19.15
N ARG A 10 10.17 -1.21 18.08
CA ARG A 10 10.21 0.21 17.66
C ARG A 10 9.63 0.36 16.28
N ALA A 11 8.82 1.40 16.07
CA ALA A 11 8.34 1.75 14.74
C ALA A 11 9.54 2.07 13.82
N LEU A 12 9.45 1.69 12.54
CA LEU A 12 10.55 1.87 11.61
C LEU A 12 10.87 3.35 11.41
N ASP A 13 9.87 4.23 11.37
CA ASP A 13 10.08 5.68 11.24
C ASP A 13 11.02 6.25 12.32
N SER A 14 10.87 5.74 13.55
CA SER A 14 11.57 6.20 14.75
C SER A 14 12.98 5.66 14.83
N CYS A 15 13.24 4.48 14.23
CA CYS A 15 14.53 3.82 14.31
C CYS A 15 15.32 3.78 13.00
N TRP A 16 14.73 4.23 11.88
CA TRP A 16 15.31 4.10 10.53
C TRP A 16 16.72 4.69 10.43
N ASN A 17 16.96 5.85 11.02
CA ASN A 17 18.27 6.50 10.95
C ASN A 17 19.34 5.81 11.82
N SER A 18 18.91 4.98 12.78
CA SER A 18 19.81 4.24 13.68
C SER A 18 20.19 2.84 13.20
N ILE A 19 19.44 2.28 12.24
CA ILE A 19 19.69 0.92 11.74
C ILE A 19 20.62 0.94 10.51
N THR A 20 21.38 -0.15 10.34
CA THR A 20 22.37 -0.28 9.27
C THR A 20 21.73 -0.41 7.90
N LEU A 21 22.47 -0.06 6.83
CA LEU A 21 22.03 -0.27 5.45
C LEU A 21 21.65 -1.74 5.19
N PHE A 22 22.45 -2.69 5.68
CA PHE A 22 22.15 -4.12 5.57
C PHE A 22 20.79 -4.47 6.20
N SER A 23 20.49 -3.92 7.38
CA SER A 23 19.20 -4.12 8.04
C SER A 23 18.05 -3.54 7.22
N LYS A 24 18.22 -2.34 6.63
CA LYS A 24 17.22 -1.71 5.76
C LYS A 24 16.92 -2.55 4.52
N LEU A 25 17.95 -3.13 3.90
CA LEU A 25 17.79 -4.04 2.76
C LEU A 25 17.07 -5.34 3.16
N HIS A 26 17.42 -5.91 4.32
CA HIS A 26 16.73 -7.09 4.85
C HIS A 26 15.26 -6.80 5.18
N ILE A 27 14.98 -5.62 5.73
CA ILE A 27 13.62 -5.13 5.97
C ILE A 27 12.84 -5.05 4.66
N ALA A 28 13.40 -4.41 3.63
CA ALA A 28 12.76 -4.34 2.33
C ALA A 28 12.45 -5.75 1.78
N TRP A 29 13.38 -6.69 1.90
CA TRP A 29 13.19 -8.07 1.44
C TRP A 29 12.05 -8.78 2.16
N THR A 30 11.97 -8.56 3.47
CA THR A 30 10.90 -9.09 4.31
C THR A 30 9.56 -8.49 3.92
N LEU A 31 9.49 -7.17 3.73
CA LEU A 31 8.28 -6.48 3.29
C LEU A 31 7.82 -6.94 1.91
N ARG A 32 8.74 -7.11 0.95
CA ARG A 32 8.43 -7.67 -0.38
C ARG A 32 7.80 -9.06 -0.26
N SER A 33 8.29 -9.87 0.68
CA SER A 33 7.75 -11.21 0.96
C SER A 33 6.36 -11.14 1.58
N TYR A 34 6.10 -10.18 2.47
CA TYR A 34 4.76 -9.92 3.02
C TYR A 34 3.79 -9.46 1.95
N VAL A 35 4.17 -8.49 1.10
CA VAL A 35 3.35 -8.05 -0.04
C VAL A 35 3.02 -9.24 -0.96
N ALA A 36 3.97 -10.14 -1.22
CA ALA A 36 3.70 -11.35 -2.00
C ALA A 36 2.65 -12.25 -1.32
N GLN A 37 2.73 -12.44 0.00
CA GLN A 37 1.76 -13.23 0.76
C GLN A 37 0.36 -12.60 0.75
N LEU A 38 0.25 -11.28 0.94
CA LEU A 38 -1.02 -10.58 0.84
C LEU A 38 -1.64 -10.76 -0.55
N ARG A 39 -0.83 -10.71 -1.61
CA ARG A 39 -1.29 -10.89 -2.98
C ARG A 39 -1.74 -12.30 -3.34
N CYS A 40 -1.43 -13.29 -2.51
CA CYS A 40 -2.02 -14.63 -2.66
C CYS A 40 -3.52 -14.62 -2.36
N LEU A 41 -4.00 -13.69 -1.53
CA LEU A 41 -5.42 -13.51 -1.26
C LEU A 41 -6.04 -12.71 -2.41
N ARG A 42 -7.00 -13.34 -3.11
CA ARG A 42 -7.63 -12.78 -4.31
C ARG A 42 -9.14 -12.76 -4.17
N ARG A 43 -9.77 -11.76 -4.78
CA ARG A 43 -11.22 -11.70 -5.01
C ARG A 43 -11.48 -11.23 -6.44
N THR A 44 -12.66 -11.55 -6.95
CA THR A 44 -13.13 -11.03 -8.24
C THR A 44 -13.67 -9.60 -8.13
N VAL A 45 -13.84 -9.13 -6.90
CA VAL A 45 -14.60 -7.94 -6.52
C VAL A 45 -13.68 -7.06 -5.68
N PRO A 46 -13.39 -5.81 -6.09
CA PRO A 46 -12.62 -4.87 -5.28
C PRO A 46 -13.46 -4.34 -4.11
N GLY A 47 -12.79 -3.84 -3.07
CA GLY A 47 -13.43 -3.23 -1.90
C GLY A 47 -12.83 -3.67 -0.56
N THR A 48 -13.29 -3.04 0.51
CA THR A 48 -12.95 -3.39 1.90
C THR A 48 -13.47 -4.78 2.26
N LEU A 49 -12.98 -5.33 3.36
CA LEU A 49 -13.39 -6.66 3.84
C LEU A 49 -14.88 -6.73 4.19
N ASP A 50 -15.42 -5.65 4.73
CA ASP A 50 -16.79 -5.51 5.21
C ASP A 50 -17.71 -4.77 4.22
N GLY A 51 -17.20 -4.36 3.07
CA GLY A 51 -17.94 -3.58 2.07
C GLY A 51 -18.19 -2.12 2.48
N SER A 52 -17.57 -1.64 3.56
CA SER A 52 -17.63 -0.26 4.02
C SER A 52 -16.85 0.72 3.13
N LEU A 53 -16.99 2.02 3.42
CA LEU A 53 -16.34 3.10 2.68
C LEU A 53 -14.83 2.92 2.65
N CYS A 54 -14.23 3.05 1.46
CA CYS A 54 -12.79 2.92 1.32
C CYS A 54 -12.11 4.29 1.29
N THR A 55 -11.34 4.62 2.32
CA THR A 55 -10.48 5.81 2.37
C THR A 55 -9.05 5.44 1.97
N VAL A 56 -8.83 5.21 0.68
CA VAL A 56 -7.47 4.96 0.16
C VAL A 56 -6.77 6.31 -0.08
N PRO A 57 -5.46 6.46 0.20
CA PRO A 57 -4.74 7.70 -0.08
C PRO A 57 -4.88 8.21 -1.52
N LEU A 58 -4.96 7.30 -2.51
CA LEU A 58 -5.22 7.64 -3.91
C LEU A 58 -6.58 8.33 -4.14
N PHE A 59 -7.49 8.21 -3.17
CA PHE A 59 -8.85 8.72 -3.19
C PHE A 59 -9.03 9.97 -2.32
N ALA A 60 -8.02 10.35 -1.53
CA ALA A 60 -8.13 11.41 -0.53
C ALA A 60 -8.42 12.80 -1.13
N ASP A 61 -7.90 13.10 -2.33
CA ASP A 61 -8.15 14.40 -2.99
C ASP A 61 -9.51 14.50 -3.69
N TYR A 62 -10.20 13.38 -3.95
CA TYR A 62 -11.39 13.37 -4.81
C TYR A 62 -12.63 12.73 -4.20
N GLY A 63 -12.52 12.11 -3.03
CA GLY A 63 -13.61 11.35 -2.43
C GLY A 63 -13.97 10.11 -3.24
N GLY A 64 -14.40 9.06 -2.55
CA GLY A 64 -14.99 7.88 -3.15
C GLY A 64 -16.09 7.37 -2.23
N GLY A 65 -17.30 7.18 -2.77
CA GLY A 65 -18.47 6.70 -2.04
C GLY A 65 -19.15 7.75 -1.13
N PRO A 66 -20.13 7.34 -0.29
CA PRO A 66 -20.61 5.97 -0.11
C PRO A 66 -21.24 5.40 -1.37
N PHE A 67 -20.95 4.13 -1.65
CA PHE A 67 -21.52 3.40 -2.77
C PHE A 67 -22.75 2.65 -2.26
N ILE A 68 -23.90 2.89 -2.88
CA ILE A 68 -25.17 2.28 -2.48
C ILE A 68 -25.20 0.81 -2.94
N SER A 69 -24.49 0.51 -4.02
CA SER A 69 -24.38 -0.82 -4.59
C SER A 69 -22.95 -1.17 -5.02
N TYR A 70 -22.75 -2.46 -5.25
CA TYR A 70 -21.52 -2.99 -5.83
C TYR A 70 -21.23 -2.44 -7.26
N ASP A 71 -22.28 -2.20 -8.04
CA ASP A 71 -22.16 -1.62 -9.38
C ASP A 71 -21.67 -0.17 -9.32
N ASP A 72 -22.06 0.59 -8.29
CA ASP A 72 -21.57 1.95 -8.09
C ASP A 72 -20.08 1.98 -7.78
N LEU A 73 -19.62 1.07 -6.90
CA LEU A 73 -18.20 0.90 -6.60
C LEU A 73 -17.42 0.51 -7.86
N THR A 74 -17.92 -0.46 -8.61
CA THR A 74 -17.27 -0.98 -9.83
C THR A 74 -17.21 0.08 -10.92
N THR A 75 -18.29 0.83 -11.13
CA THR A 75 -18.37 1.91 -12.12
C THR A 75 -17.39 3.04 -11.77
N TRP A 76 -17.40 3.48 -10.51
CA TRP A 76 -16.47 4.50 -10.05
C TRP A 76 -15.02 4.02 -10.15
N PHE A 77 -14.76 2.76 -9.78
CA PHE A 77 -13.44 2.16 -9.84
C PHE A 77 -12.93 2.07 -11.28
N ASN A 78 -13.76 1.61 -12.23
CA ASN A 78 -13.44 1.54 -13.65
C ASN A 78 -13.16 2.93 -14.22
N HIS A 79 -13.94 3.94 -13.83
CA HIS A 79 -13.68 5.32 -14.21
C HIS A 79 -12.33 5.82 -13.67
N LYS A 80 -12.00 5.54 -12.41
CA LYS A 80 -10.71 5.90 -11.82
C LYS A 80 -9.53 5.15 -12.44
N LEU A 81 -9.71 3.89 -12.79
CA LEU A 81 -8.71 3.09 -13.50
C LEU A 81 -8.44 3.69 -14.88
N ASP A 82 -9.49 4.03 -15.63
CA ASP A 82 -9.37 4.71 -16.93
C ASP A 82 -8.65 6.07 -16.81
N VAL A 83 -9.02 6.90 -15.83
CA VAL A 83 -8.30 8.16 -15.55
C VAL A 83 -6.83 7.89 -15.21
N SER A 84 -6.54 6.92 -14.34
CA SER A 84 -5.17 6.57 -13.95
C SER A 84 -4.36 6.04 -15.13
N GLN A 85 -4.95 5.23 -16.01
CA GLN A 85 -4.33 4.73 -17.24
C GLN A 85 -4.02 5.87 -18.22
N ARG A 86 -4.97 6.78 -18.46
CA ARG A 86 -4.76 7.98 -19.29
C ARG A 86 -3.65 8.86 -18.75
N MET A 87 -3.56 8.97 -17.42
CA MET A 87 -2.50 9.71 -16.73
C MET A 87 -1.19 8.93 -16.60
N LYS A 88 -1.10 7.70 -17.15
CA LYS A 88 0.04 6.80 -17.01
C LYS A 88 0.46 6.64 -15.54
N LYS A 89 -0.53 6.35 -14.69
CA LYS A 89 -0.39 6.03 -13.26
C LYS A 89 -0.86 4.61 -12.92
N ALA A 90 -1.31 3.85 -13.91
CA ALA A 90 -1.74 2.47 -13.78
C ALA A 90 -1.45 1.66 -15.07
N PRO A 91 -1.26 0.33 -14.99
CA PRO A 91 -1.12 -0.54 -16.15
C PRO A 91 -2.36 -0.54 -17.06
N LEU A 92 -2.17 -0.76 -18.36
CA LEU A 92 -3.25 -0.82 -19.37
C LEU A 92 -4.14 -2.06 -19.22
N ASP A 93 -3.59 -3.18 -18.76
CA ASP A 93 -4.36 -4.40 -18.47
C ASP A 93 -5.10 -4.27 -17.14
N THR A 94 -6.26 -4.94 -17.03
CA THR A 94 -7.00 -5.01 -15.77
C THR A 94 -6.19 -5.84 -14.77
N PRO A 95 -5.58 -5.23 -13.74
CA PRO A 95 -4.70 -5.95 -12.84
C PRO A 95 -5.53 -6.88 -11.95
N PRO A 96 -4.94 -7.99 -11.44
CA PRO A 96 -5.64 -8.84 -10.50
C PRO A 96 -6.01 -8.04 -9.24
N VAL A 97 -7.24 -8.25 -8.78
CA VAL A 97 -7.72 -7.74 -7.50
C VAL A 97 -7.19 -8.66 -6.39
N VAL A 98 -6.34 -8.08 -5.55
CA VAL A 98 -5.54 -8.75 -4.53
C VAL A 98 -5.71 -8.04 -3.20
N PHE A 99 -5.45 -8.72 -2.10
CA PHE A 99 -5.45 -8.06 -0.80
C PHE A 99 -4.23 -7.14 -0.66
N THR A 100 -4.48 -5.90 -0.26
CA THR A 100 -3.48 -4.84 -0.05
C THR A 100 -3.70 -4.19 1.31
N HIS A 101 -2.62 -3.67 1.90
CA HIS A 101 -2.63 -2.99 3.19
C HIS A 101 -3.11 -1.54 3.08
N GLN A 102 -2.76 -0.83 2.00
CA GLN A 102 -3.14 0.57 1.70
C GLN A 102 -2.58 1.63 2.66
N ASP A 103 -1.71 1.24 3.60
CA ASP A 103 -1.01 2.17 4.51
C ASP A 103 0.32 1.58 4.98
N LEU A 104 1.02 0.91 4.05
CA LEU A 104 2.29 0.26 4.33
C LEU A 104 3.42 1.29 4.37
N CYS A 105 3.52 2.02 5.49
CA CYS A 105 4.54 3.04 5.71
C CYS A 105 5.37 2.78 6.98
N PRO A 106 6.54 3.40 7.14
CA PRO A 106 7.44 3.10 8.26
C PRO A 106 6.83 3.33 9.65
N ARG A 107 5.83 4.21 9.79
CA ARG A 107 5.10 4.40 11.05
C ARG A 107 4.27 3.15 11.45
N ASN A 108 3.79 2.42 10.45
CA ASN A 108 2.91 1.26 10.59
C ASN A 108 3.68 -0.06 10.52
N ILE A 109 5.01 -0.02 10.58
CA ILE A 109 5.87 -1.21 10.59
C ILE A 109 6.69 -1.20 11.87
N LEU A 110 6.49 -2.23 12.70
CA LEU A 110 7.21 -2.40 13.95
C LEU A 110 8.39 -3.37 13.73
N LEU A 111 9.59 -2.96 14.14
CA LEU A 111 10.75 -3.84 14.29
C LEU A 111 10.78 -4.38 15.73
N GLY A 112 10.45 -5.66 15.89
CA GLY A 112 10.48 -6.36 17.17
C GLY A 112 11.91 -6.58 17.68
N ARG A 113 12.07 -6.76 18.99
CA ARG A 113 13.38 -7.08 19.59
C ARG A 113 13.95 -8.42 19.12
N ASP A 114 13.08 -9.32 18.66
CA ASP A 114 13.45 -10.59 18.06
C ASP A 114 13.89 -10.47 16.59
N GLY A 115 13.94 -9.24 16.05
CA GLY A 115 14.31 -8.94 14.67
C GLY A 115 13.20 -9.18 13.65
N LYS A 116 11.98 -9.54 14.09
CA LYS A 116 10.83 -9.70 13.19
C LYS A 116 10.18 -8.36 12.88
N LEU A 117 9.49 -8.33 11.74
CA LEU A 117 8.66 -7.20 11.33
C LEU A 117 7.19 -7.51 11.57
N TYR A 118 6.47 -6.53 12.08
CA TYR A 118 5.03 -6.62 12.28
C TYR A 118 4.35 -5.46 11.56
N LEU A 119 3.33 -5.78 10.77
CA LEU A 119 2.51 -4.78 10.09
C LEU A 119 1.36 -4.38 11.01
N LEU A 120 1.19 -3.08 11.21
CA LEU A 120 0.18 -2.47 12.06
C LEU A 120 -0.84 -1.74 11.19
N ASP A 121 -1.96 -1.41 11.81
CA ASP A 121 -2.96 -0.49 11.26
C ASP A 121 -3.63 -0.93 9.94
N TRP A 122 -4.31 -2.07 10.02
CA TRP A 122 -5.01 -2.70 8.90
C TRP A 122 -6.34 -2.06 8.52
N HIS A 123 -6.73 -0.92 9.12
CA HIS A 123 -8.05 -0.33 8.93
C HIS A 123 -8.35 0.09 7.47
N ARG A 124 -7.30 0.33 6.67
CA ARG A 124 -7.42 0.68 5.24
C ARG A 124 -7.30 -0.52 4.30
N SER A 125 -7.02 -1.70 4.84
CA SER A 125 -6.75 -2.90 4.04
C SER A 125 -8.01 -3.39 3.32
N GLY A 126 -7.82 -4.00 2.16
CA GLY A 126 -8.90 -4.55 1.37
C GLY A 126 -8.42 -5.12 0.05
N PHE A 127 -9.37 -5.43 -0.83
CA PHE A 127 -9.10 -6.03 -2.13
C PHE A 127 -9.05 -4.96 -3.22
N PHE A 128 -7.88 -4.74 -3.80
CA PHE A 128 -7.64 -3.69 -4.79
C PHE A 128 -6.67 -4.19 -5.87
N PRO A 129 -6.54 -3.50 -7.00
CA PRO A 129 -5.49 -3.81 -7.96
C PRO A 129 -4.11 -3.78 -7.30
N ALA A 130 -3.24 -4.69 -7.69
CA ALA A 130 -1.90 -4.85 -7.10
C ALA A 130 -1.08 -3.54 -7.00
N TRP A 131 -1.20 -2.63 -7.98
CA TRP A 131 -0.48 -1.36 -8.02
C TRP A 131 -0.93 -0.35 -6.97
N PHE A 132 -2.09 -0.53 -6.34
CA PHE A 132 -2.55 0.36 -5.29
C PHE A 132 -1.63 0.36 -4.07
N GLU A 133 -1.02 -0.78 -3.73
CA GLU A 133 -0.06 -0.83 -2.62
C GLU A 133 1.12 0.12 -2.88
N TYR A 134 1.68 0.10 -4.10
CA TYR A 134 2.74 1.02 -4.51
C TYR A 134 2.29 2.48 -4.38
N ALA A 135 1.10 2.80 -4.92
CA ALA A 135 0.61 4.17 -4.90
C ALA A 135 0.35 4.67 -3.47
N ALA A 136 -0.17 3.82 -2.58
CA ALA A 136 -0.34 4.13 -1.17
C ALA A 136 1.01 4.38 -0.47
N MET A 137 2.02 3.53 -0.73
CA MET A 137 3.38 3.71 -0.18
C MET A 137 4.01 5.04 -0.64
N VAL A 138 3.86 5.41 -1.91
CA VAL A 138 4.39 6.67 -2.47
C VAL A 138 3.64 7.91 -1.96
N SER A 139 2.32 7.80 -1.74
CA SER A 139 1.51 8.90 -1.22
C SER A 139 1.83 9.28 0.23
N ASN A 140 2.63 8.47 0.94
CA ASN A 140 2.97 8.71 2.34
C ASN A 140 4.08 9.75 2.48
N GLN A 141 3.72 11.03 2.31
CA GLN A 141 4.63 12.18 2.30
C GLN A 141 5.35 12.47 3.64
N HIS A 142 5.01 11.74 4.70
CA HIS A 142 5.48 12.03 6.06
C HIS A 142 6.78 11.32 6.45
N PHE A 143 7.40 10.57 5.54
CA PHE A 143 8.65 9.87 5.81
C PHE A 143 9.75 10.26 4.82
N GLU A 144 10.62 11.18 5.24
CA GLU A 144 11.71 11.67 4.41
C GLU A 144 12.88 10.68 4.38
N SER A 145 12.92 9.80 3.38
CA SER A 145 14.08 8.95 3.15
C SER A 145 14.25 8.52 1.70
N LEU A 146 15.26 9.05 1.03
CA LEU A 146 15.62 8.68 -0.34
C LEU A 146 15.78 7.16 -0.53
N LEU A 147 16.37 6.46 0.45
CA LEU A 147 16.53 5.01 0.36
C LEU A 147 15.19 4.29 0.43
N TRP A 148 14.24 4.78 1.24
CA TRP A 148 12.90 4.22 1.26
C TRP A 148 12.23 4.41 -0.10
N ASP A 149 12.29 5.61 -0.66
CA ASP A 149 11.69 5.94 -1.96
C ASP A 149 12.27 5.06 -3.09
N ILE A 150 13.57 4.79 -3.05
CA ILE A 150 14.24 3.86 -3.99
C ILE A 150 13.74 2.41 -3.80
N LEU A 151 13.46 1.98 -2.57
CA LEU A 151 13.06 0.61 -2.25
C LEU A 151 11.56 0.35 -2.52
N VAL A 152 10.70 1.37 -2.46
CA VAL A 152 9.23 1.24 -2.58
C VAL A 152 8.78 0.50 -3.86
N PRO A 153 9.25 0.84 -5.08
CA PRO A 153 8.88 0.09 -6.28
C PRO A 153 9.21 -1.40 -6.16
N TRP A 154 10.39 -1.71 -5.61
CA TRP A 154 10.83 -3.09 -5.44
C TRP A 154 10.03 -3.82 -4.36
N VAL A 155 9.73 -3.19 -3.22
CA VAL A 155 8.90 -3.80 -2.15
C VAL A 155 7.50 -4.14 -2.68
N SER A 156 6.92 -3.23 -3.46
CA SER A 156 5.57 -3.37 -4.03
C SER A 156 5.50 -4.25 -5.29
N HIS A 157 6.59 -4.92 -5.69
CA HIS A 157 6.66 -5.71 -6.94
C HIS A 157 6.21 -4.93 -8.19
N ILE A 158 6.46 -3.62 -8.24
CA ILE A 158 6.35 -2.84 -9.48
C ILE A 158 7.71 -2.87 -10.17
N ASN A 159 7.75 -3.36 -11.41
CA ASN A 159 8.98 -3.37 -12.19
C ASN A 159 9.26 -1.96 -12.71
N SER A 160 10.53 -1.61 -12.88
CA SER A 160 10.97 -0.30 -13.41
C SER A 160 10.47 0.01 -14.82
N SER A 161 9.94 -0.96 -15.58
CA SER A 161 9.21 -0.73 -16.84
C SER A 161 7.79 -0.18 -16.65
N GLU A 162 7.24 -0.26 -15.43
CA GLU A 162 5.98 0.33 -14.98
C GLU A 162 6.24 1.55 -14.09
N SER A 163 7.42 2.17 -14.21
CA SER A 163 7.75 3.40 -13.48
C SER A 163 6.86 4.55 -13.95
N PHE A 164 5.75 4.72 -13.24
CA PHE A 164 4.83 5.82 -13.43
C PHE A 164 5.44 7.08 -12.84
N SER A 165 5.69 8.06 -13.71
CA SER A 165 6.14 9.38 -13.30
C SER A 165 5.06 10.04 -12.45
N VAL A 166 5.23 10.03 -11.13
CA VAL A 166 4.51 10.93 -10.23
C VAL A 166 5.10 12.32 -10.45
N THR A 167 4.64 13.00 -11.49
CA THR A 167 4.91 14.43 -11.64
C THR A 167 3.99 15.17 -10.68
N GLU A 168 4.61 15.89 -9.75
CA GLU A 168 4.02 16.95 -8.94
C GLU A 168 3.16 17.84 -9.83
N SER A 169 1.86 17.92 -9.56
CA SER A 169 1.03 19.01 -10.05
C SER A 169 0.93 20.03 -8.93
N SER A 170 1.61 21.15 -9.16
CA SER A 170 1.52 22.41 -8.43
C SER A 170 0.10 22.96 -8.36
#